data_AF-A0A821YBL5-F1
#
_entry.id   AF-A0A821YBL5-F1
#
_cell.length_a   1.000
_cell.length_b   1.000
_cell.length_c   1.000
_cell.angle_alpha   90.00
_cell.angle_beta   90.00
_cell.angle_gamma   90.00
#
_symmetry.space_group_name_H-M   'P 1'
#
loop_
_entity.id
_entity.type
_entity.pdbx_description
1 polymer ?
#
loop_
_entity_poly.entity_id
_entity_poly.type
_entity_poly.pdbx_seq_one_letter_code
_entity_poly.pdbx_strand_id
1 'polypeptide(L)' 'DGHMDLEELASFLKASLTIAGKLEGTGNDYARELAIGVFNTLGITEGNKLNKDQFIKGCKNDSNLRELFGGGH' A
#
# COMPACT_ATOMS: atom_id res chain seq x y z
N ASP A 1 11.58 -7.13 -12.49
CA ASP A 1 11.98 -7.89 -11.29
C ASP A 1 10.82 -8.58 -10.55
N GLY A 2 9.61 -8.02 -10.55
CA GLY A 2 8.44 -8.66 -9.90
C GLY A 2 8.37 -8.43 -8.39
N HIS A 3 9.40 -7.79 -7.84
CA HIS A 3 9.50 -7.29 -6.48
C HIS A 3 9.36 -5.76 -6.46
N MET A 4 8.75 -5.23 -5.40
CA MET A 4 8.61 -3.80 -5.12
C MET A 4 9.16 -3.55 -3.72
N ASP A 5 9.95 -2.49 -3.57
CA ASP A 5 10.35 -1.98 -2.27
C ASP A 5 9.30 -1.02 -1.69
N LEU A 6 9.54 -0.55 -0.47
CA LEU A 6 8.62 0.31 0.26
C LEU A 6 8.36 1.63 -0.46
N GLU A 7 9.37 2.22 -1.11
CA GLU A 7 9.21 3.47 -1.84
C GLU A 7 8.42 3.28 -3.12
N GLU A 8 8.69 2.22 -3.89
CA GLU A 8 7.88 1.86 -5.05
C GLU A 8 6.42 1.61 -4.67
N LEU A 9 6.19 0.90 -3.55
CA LEU A 9 4.85 0.68 -3.04
C LEU A 9 4.17 1.99 -2.62
N ALA A 10 4.86 2.83 -1.85
CA ALA A 10 4.31 4.11 -1.40
C ALA A 10 3.96 5.02 -2.59
N SER A 11 4.79 5.05 -3.63
CA SER A 11 4.53 5.79 -4.86
C SER A 11 3.28 5.25 -5.59
N PHE A 12 3.15 3.92 -5.69
CA PHE A 12 1.97 3.27 -6.26
C PHE A 12 0.68 3.58 -5.48
N LEU A 13 0.74 3.51 -4.14
CA LEU A 13 -0.38 3.82 -3.27
C LEU A 13 -0.76 5.30 -3.38
N LYS A 14 0.22 6.21 -3.46
CA LYS A 14 0.00 7.63 -3.65
C LYS A 14 -0.72 7.91 -4.98
N ALA A 15 -0.27 7.29 -6.06
CA ALA A 15 -0.94 7.40 -7.36
C ALA A 15 -2.39 6.89 -7.28
N SER A 16 -2.60 5.73 -6.63
CA SER A 16 -3.93 5.14 -6.45
C SER A 16 -4.86 6.04 -5.62
N LEU A 17 -4.36 6.61 -4.52
CA LEU A 17 -5.09 7.55 -3.68
C LEU A 17 -5.44 8.85 -4.42
N THR A 18 -4.53 9.33 -5.27
CA THR A 18 -4.75 10.50 -6.12
C THR A 18 -5.87 10.24 -7.11
N ILE A 19 -5.85 9.08 -7.78
CA ILE A 19 -6.89 8.67 -8.73
C ILE A 19 -8.24 8.48 -8.04
N ALA A 20 -8.24 7.90 -6.83
CA ALA A 20 -9.45 7.68 -6.04
C ALA A 20 -9.99 8.98 -5.40
N GLY A 21 -9.33 10.14 -5.58
CA GLY A 21 -9.71 11.39 -4.94
C GLY A 21 -9.56 11.39 -3.41
N LYS A 22 -8.93 10.35 -2.83
CA LYS A 22 -8.74 10.23 -1.38
C LYS A 22 -7.49 10.98 -0.87
N LEU A 23 -6.62 11.42 -1.78
CA LEU A 23 -5.40 12.16 -1.41
C LEU A 23 -5.69 13.60 -0.93
N GLU A 24 -6.83 14.21 -1.28
CA GLU A 24 -7.13 15.62 -0.97
C GLU A 24 -7.22 15.94 0.53
N GLY A 25 -7.31 14.94 1.42
CA GLY A 25 -7.33 15.13 2.87
C GLY A 25 -6.23 14.37 3.63
N THR A 26 -5.51 13.47 2.97
CA THR A 26 -4.49 12.64 3.60
C THR A 26 -3.13 13.16 3.18
N GLY A 27 -2.34 13.64 4.14
CA GLY A 27 -1.02 14.24 3.87
C GLY A 27 -0.12 13.37 2.98
N ASN A 28 0.92 13.98 2.41
CA ASN A 28 1.83 13.33 1.46
C ASN A 28 2.44 12.01 1.98
N ASP A 29 2.51 11.85 3.30
CA ASP A 29 3.05 10.68 4.00
C ASP A 29 2.05 9.53 4.17
N TYR A 30 0.74 9.74 3.96
CA TYR A 30 -0.29 8.70 4.20
C TYR A 30 -0.07 7.45 3.33
N ALA A 31 0.34 7.64 2.07
CA ALA A 31 0.68 6.53 1.19
C ALA A 31 1.87 5.72 1.69
N ARG A 32 2.83 6.38 2.35
CA ARG A 32 3.99 5.74 2.97
C ARG A 32 3.57 4.98 4.23
N GLU A 33 2.69 5.55 5.05
CA GLU A 33 2.14 4.86 6.23
C GLU A 33 1.38 3.59 5.86
N LEU A 34 0.58 3.63 4.79
CA LEU A 34 -0.09 2.44 4.25
C LEU A 34 0.91 1.39 3.75
N ALA A 35 1.99 1.81 3.07
CA ALA A 35 3.04 0.90 2.63
C ALA A 35 3.73 0.23 3.84
N ILE A 36 4.06 1.00 4.88
CA ILE A 36 4.62 0.48 6.14
C ILE A 36 3.65 -0.49 6.81
N GLY A 37 2.34 -0.19 6.79
CA GLY A 37 1.29 -1.08 7.29
C GLY A 37 1.32 -2.44 6.61
N VAL A 38 1.39 -2.49 5.27
CA VAL A 38 1.52 -3.75 4.50
C VAL A 38 2.74 -4.54 4.91
N PHE A 39 3.89 -3.87 5.00
CA PHE A 39 5.14 -4.50 5.39
C PHE A 39 5.03 -5.11 6.79
N ASN A 40 4.48 -4.37 7.76
CA ASN A 40 4.26 -4.86 9.12
C ASN A 40 3.25 -6.03 9.18
N THR A 41 2.13 -5.95 8.47
CA THR A 41 1.12 -7.03 8.40
C THR A 41 1.70 -8.33 7.86
N LEU A 42 2.64 -8.24 6.92
CA LEU A 42 3.31 -9.39 6.32
C LEU A 42 4.59 -9.81 7.07
N GLY A 43 5.00 -9.05 8.10
CA GLY A 43 6.26 -9.28 8.82
C GLY A 43 7.51 -9.02 7.97
N ILE A 44 7.39 -8.17 6.95
CA ILE A 44 8.48 -7.79 6.04
C ILE A 44 9.17 -6.53 6.59
N THR A 45 10.48 -6.58 6.74
CA THR A 45 11.30 -5.43 7.15
C THR A 45 11.39 -4.38 6.04
N GLU A 46 11.44 -3.08 6.34
CA GLU A 46 11.47 -1.99 5.33
C GLU A 46 12.60 -2.09 4.29
N GLY A 47 13.69 -2.81 4.58
CA GLY A 47 14.78 -3.07 3.63
C GLY A 47 14.57 -4.26 2.69
N ASN A 48 13.50 -5.03 2.87
CA ASN A 48 13.16 -6.17 2.01
C ASN A 48 12.21 -5.73 0.91
N LYS A 49 12.17 -6.50 -0.18
CA LYS A 49 11.20 -6.28 -1.25
C LYS A 49 10.06 -7.28 -1.13
N LEU A 50 8.86 -6.84 -1.44
CA LEU A 50 7.69 -7.70 -1.53
C LEU A 50 7.39 -8.02 -2.99
N ASN A 51 6.97 -9.25 -3.25
CA ASN A 51 6.48 -9.61 -4.57
C ASN A 51 4.99 -9.23 -4.71
N LYS A 52 4.46 -9.29 -5.94
CA LYS A 52 3.05 -8.98 -6.22
C LYS A 52 2.07 -9.82 -5.39
N ASP A 53 2.38 -11.08 -5.09
CA ASP A 53 1.50 -11.97 -4.33
C ASP A 53 1.43 -11.54 -2.85
N GLN A 54 2.58 -11.20 -2.28
CA GLN A 54 2.71 -10.63 -0.94
C GLN A 54 1.97 -9.29 -0.84
N PHE A 55 2.12 -8.40 -1.84
CA PHE A 55 1.35 -7.16 -1.91
C PHE A 55 -0.17 -7.42 -1.86
N ILE A 56 -0.68 -8.31 -2.72
CA ILE A 56 -2.11 -8.63 -2.79
C ILE A 56 -2.59 -9.23 -1.46
N LYS A 57 -1.79 -10.09 -0.82
CA LYS A 57 -2.09 -10.61 0.53
C LYS A 57 -2.13 -9.51 1.58
N GLY A 58 -1.20 -8.56 1.51
CA GLY A 58 -1.17 -7.37 2.38
C GLY A 58 -2.43 -6.54 2.23
N CYS A 59 -2.79 -6.17 0.99
CA CYS A 59 -4.02 -5.42 0.70
C CYS A 59 -5.30 -6.15 1.12
N LYS A 60 -5.33 -7.48 1.12
CA LYS A 60 -6.49 -8.26 1.58
C LYS A 60 -6.61 -8.30 3.10
N ASN A 61 -5.47 -8.31 3.81
CA ASN A 61 -5.43 -8.38 5.27
C ASN A 61 -5.52 -7.00 5.94
N ASP A 62 -5.06 -5.94 5.26
CA ASP A 62 -5.14 -4.58 5.76
C ASP A 62 -6.50 -3.95 5.40
N SER A 63 -7.26 -3.57 6.42
CA SER A 63 -8.62 -3.01 6.25
C SER A 63 -8.64 -1.71 5.44
N ASN A 64 -7.64 -0.82 5.63
CA ASN A 64 -7.59 0.47 4.94
C ASN A 64 -7.34 0.26 3.44
N LEU A 65 -6.41 -0.61 3.11
CA LEU A 65 -6.12 -0.97 1.72
C LEU A 65 -7.25 -1.77 1.10
N ARG A 66 -7.93 -2.62 1.86
CA ARG A 66 -9.12 -3.31 1.39
C ARG A 66 -10.24 -2.33 1.05
N GLU A 67 -10.42 -1.24 1.80
CA GLU A 67 -11.36 -0.18 1.46
C GLU A 67 -10.90 0.69 0.27
N LEU A 68 -9.58 0.80 0.04
CA LEU A 68 -9.02 1.55 -1.09
C LEU A 68 -9.07 0.78 -2.42
N PHE A 69 -8.73 -0.51 -2.40
CA PHE A 69 -8.59 -1.35 -3.60
C PHE A 69 -9.73 -2.35 -3.77
N GLY A 70 -10.49 -2.65 -2.72
CA GLY A 70 -11.51 -3.69 -2.68
C GLY A 70 -12.93 -3.23 -3.00
N GLY A 71 -13.15 -1.95 -3.33
CA GLY A 71 -14.41 -1.43 -3.88
C GLY A 71 -15.67 -1.94 -3.15
N GLY A 72 -16.00 -1.34 -2.00
CA GLY A 72 -17.12 -1.74 -1.18
C GLY A 72 -18.16 -0.65 -0.93
N HIS A 73 -18.73 -0.05 -1.99
CA HIS A 73 -20.16 0.26 -2.17
C HIS A 73 -20.42 0.74 -3.59
#